data_AF-A0A0D1KSE6-F1
#
_entry.id   AF-A0A0D1KSE6-F1
#
_cell.length_a   1.000
_cell.length_b   1.000
_cell.length_c   1.000
_cell.angle_alpha   90.00
_cell.angle_beta   90.00
_cell.angle_gamma   90.00
#
_symmetry.space_group_name_H-M   'P 1'
#
loop_
_entity.id
_entity.type
_entity.pdbx_description
1 polymer ?
#
loop_
_entity_poly.entity_id
_entity_poly.type
_entity_poly.pdbx_seq_one_letter_code
_entity_poly.pdbx_strand_id
1 'polypeptide(L)'
;MNIQQTHLFMKEAVPLARRMEGDWIVRMKIALNSVIINHYLNLPLTIENVNELLRKGISYRMICKHYGIGRKDIEKLRQSSIV
;
A
#
# COMPACT_ATOMS: atom_id res chain seq x y z
N MET A 1 4.44 7.81 -9.21
CA MET A 1 3.51 6.84 -9.82
C MET A 1 3.51 7.07 -11.32
N ASN A 2 3.77 6.04 -12.13
CA ASN A 2 3.77 6.18 -13.59
C ASN A 2 2.34 6.05 -14.15
N ILE A 3 2.05 6.66 -15.31
CA ILE A 3 0.77 6.59 -16.03
C ILE A 3 0.30 5.14 -16.21
N GLN A 4 1.22 4.23 -16.57
CA GLN A 4 0.89 2.81 -16.73
C GLN A 4 0.43 2.16 -15.41
N GLN A 5 1.08 2.47 -14.29
CA GLN A 5 0.67 1.97 -12.97
C GLN A 5 -0.68 2.55 -12.56
N THR A 6 -0.91 3.84 -12.82
CA THR A 6 -2.21 4.47 -12.57
C THR A 6 -3.32 3.79 -13.35
N HIS A 7 -3.10 3.50 -14.63
CA HIS A 7 -4.07 2.79 -15.46
C HIS A 7 -4.38 1.38 -14.91
N LEU A 8 -3.35 0.63 -14.48
CA LEU A 8 -3.52 -0.68 -13.86
C LEU A 8 -4.33 -0.59 -12.56
N PHE A 9 -4.01 0.35 -11.66
CA PHE A 9 -4.76 0.52 -10.42
C PHE A 9 -6.21 0.91 -10.68
N MET A 10 -6.49 1.77 -11.66
CA MET A 10 -7.85 2.13 -12.03
C MET A 10 -8.63 0.94 -12.60
N LYS A 11 -7.98 0.10 -13.42
CA LYS A 11 -8.58 -1.10 -13.99
C LYS A 11 -9.10 -2.06 -12.92
N GLU A 12 -8.44 -2.12 -11.77
CA GLU A 12 -8.83 -2.96 -10.63
C GLU A 12 -9.77 -2.22 -9.65
N ALA A 13 -9.51 -0.94 -9.38
CA ALA A 13 -10.27 -0.16 -8.40
C ALA A 13 -11.70 0.15 -8.85
N VAL A 14 -11.92 0.41 -10.14
CA VAL A 14 -13.25 0.77 -10.67
C VAL A 14 -14.27 -0.38 -10.49
N PRO A 15 -13.97 -1.64 -10.88
CA PRO A 15 -14.85 -2.76 -10.58
C PRO A 15 -15.11 -2.96 -9.09
N LEU A 16 -14.09 -2.73 -8.24
CA LEU A 16 -14.23 -2.88 -6.79
C LEU A 16 -15.17 -1.82 -6.21
N ALA A 17 -15.01 -0.55 -6.62
CA ALA A 17 -15.90 0.54 -6.22
C ALA A 17 -17.35 0.32 -6.67
N ARG A 18 -17.58 -0.31 -7.83
CA ARG A 18 -18.94 -0.63 -8.34
C ARG A 18 -19.69 -1.65 -7.48
N ARG A 19 -18.98 -2.51 -6.75
CA ARG A 19 -19.58 -3.52 -5.86
C ARG A 19 -19.93 -2.97 -4.48
N MET A 20 -19.45 -1.77 -4.15
CA MET A 20 -19.70 -1.13 -2.86
C MET A 20 -20.95 -0.25 -2.96
N GLU A 21 -21.66 -0.09 -1.84
CA GLU A 21 -22.81 0.80 -1.72
C GLU A 21 -22.41 2.21 -1.25
N GLY A 22 -23.22 3.21 -1.58
CA GLY A 22 -23.02 4.61 -1.15
C GLY A 22 -22.40 5.55 -2.19
N ASP A 23 -21.84 6.67 -1.71
CA ASP A 23 -21.32 7.75 -2.55
C ASP A 23 -20.15 7.30 -3.44
N TRP A 24 -20.18 7.69 -4.72
CA TRP A 24 -19.19 7.27 -5.71
C TRP A 24 -17.76 7.72 -5.35
N ILE A 25 -17.59 8.95 -4.87
CA ILE A 25 -16.27 9.51 -4.57
C ILE A 25 -15.65 8.76 -3.39
N VAL A 26 -16.45 8.49 -2.37
CA VAL A 26 -16.03 7.71 -1.20
C VAL A 26 -15.64 6.28 -1.60
N ARG A 27 -16.50 5.60 -2.38
CA ARG A 27 -16.23 4.25 -2.87
C ARG A 27 -14.95 4.17 -3.69
N MET A 28 -14.76 5.13 -4.60
CA MET A 28 -13.56 5.17 -5.43
C MET A 28 -12.30 5.39 -4.59
N LYS A 29 -12.36 6.27 -3.59
CA LYS A 29 -11.24 6.51 -2.67
C LYS A 29 -10.87 5.26 -1.87
N ILE A 30 -11.86 4.54 -1.35
CA ILE A 30 -11.63 3.28 -0.61
C ILE A 30 -11.04 2.23 -1.54
N ALA A 31 -11.64 2.04 -2.71
CA ALA A 31 -11.20 1.04 -3.67
C ALA A 31 -9.77 1.29 -4.15
N LEU A 32 -9.44 2.53 -4.51
CA LEU A 32 -8.11 2.91 -4.95
C LEU A 32 -7.08 2.71 -3.84
N ASN A 33 -7.39 3.10 -2.60
CA ASN A 33 -6.51 2.86 -1.47
C ASN A 33 -6.28 1.37 -1.24
N SER A 34 -7.33 0.54 -1.33
CA SER A 34 -7.21 -0.92 -1.16
C SER A 34 -6.29 -1.53 -2.22
N VAL A 35 -6.46 -1.17 -3.50
CA VAL A 35 -5.62 -1.67 -4.61
C VAL A 35 -4.17 -1.23 -4.43
N ILE A 36 -3.92 0.04 -4.12
CA ILE A 36 -2.56 0.55 -3.92
C ILE A 36 -1.89 -0.13 -2.72
N ILE A 37 -2.59 -0.29 -1.61
CA ILE A 37 -2.09 -0.98 -0.42
C ILE A 37 -1.70 -2.42 -0.77
N ASN A 38 -2.58 -3.16 -1.44
CA ASN A 38 -2.31 -4.54 -1.86
C ASN A 38 -1.10 -4.63 -2.79
N HIS A 39 -0.94 -3.67 -3.71
CA HIS A 39 0.22 -3.61 -4.57
C HIS A 39 1.52 -3.50 -3.76
N TYR A 40 1.62 -2.52 -2.86
CA TYR A 40 2.84 -2.32 -2.06
C TYR A 40 3.11 -3.48 -1.09
N LEU A 41 2.08 -4.12 -0.53
CA LEU A 41 2.23 -5.29 0.33
C LEU A 41 2.77 -6.52 -0.43
N ASN A 42 2.56 -6.60 -1.75
CA ASN A 42 3.10 -7.67 -2.59
C ASN A 42 4.51 -7.36 -3.13
N LEU A 43 5.04 -6.16 -2.88
CA LEU A 43 6.41 -5.81 -3.23
C LEU A 43 7.39 -6.28 -2.15
N PRO A 44 8.69 -6.45 -2.49
CA PRO A 44 9.71 -6.75 -1.50
C PRO A 44 9.78 -5.68 -0.42
N LEU A 45 10.17 -6.10 0.77
CA LEU A 45 10.30 -5.24 1.93
C LEU A 45 11.50 -4.29 1.74
N THR A 46 11.22 -3.07 1.30
CA THR A 46 12.18 -1.96 1.22
C THR A 46 11.70 -0.77 2.02
N ILE A 47 12.60 0.15 2.35
CA ILE A 47 12.21 1.32 3.13
C ILE A 47 11.24 2.23 2.37
N GLU A 48 11.38 2.32 1.05
CA GLU A 48 10.49 3.11 0.19
C GLU A 48 9.08 2.55 0.24
N ASN A 49 8.92 1.23 0.11
CA ASN A 49 7.62 0.57 0.15
C ASN A 49 6.98 0.68 1.55
N VAL A 50 7.77 0.56 2.62
CA VAL A 50 7.29 0.78 4.00
C VAL A 50 6.80 2.21 4.18
N ASN A 51 7.55 3.20 3.71
CA ASN A 51 7.15 4.61 3.80
C ASN A 51 5.86 4.90 3.01
N GLU A 52 5.69 4.31 1.84
CA GLU A 52 4.44 4.43 1.06
C GLU A 52 3.25 3.79 1.79
N LEU A 53 3.42 2.61 2.40
CA LEU A 53 2.38 1.97 3.21
C LEU A 53 1.99 2.82 4.43
N LEU A 54 2.96 3.43 5.10
CA LEU A 54 2.72 4.34 6.23
C LEU A 54 1.98 5.61 5.80
N ARG A 55 2.36 6.21 4.66
CA ARG A 55 1.65 7.38 4.08
C ARG A 55 0.19 7.05 3.76
N LYS A 56 -0.12 5.80 3.43
CA LYS A 56 -1.49 5.31 3.19
C LYS A 56 -2.24 4.92 4.46
N GLY A 57 -1.64 5.10 5.64
CA GLY A 57 -2.28 4.89 6.93
C GLY A 57 -2.18 3.46 7.47
N ILE A 58 -1.34 2.61 6.87
CA ILE A 58 -1.09 1.28 7.42
C ILE A 58 -0.16 1.40 8.63
N SER A 59 -0.52 0.76 9.74
CA SER A 59 0.33 0.74 10.93
C SER A 59 1.55 -0.16 10.74
N TYR A 60 2.67 0.21 11.39
CA TYR A 60 3.86 -0.65 11.49
C TYR A 60 3.52 -2.09 11.91
N ARG A 61 2.56 -2.27 12.84
CA ARG A 61 2.11 -3.59 13.28
C ARG A 61 1.57 -4.45 12.14
N MET A 62 0.76 -3.87 11.25
CA MET A 62 0.17 -4.58 10.13
C MET A 62 1.22 -4.93 9.07
N ILE A 63 2.15 -3.99 8.80
CA ILE A 63 3.29 -4.23 7.91
C ILE A 63 4.16 -5.39 8.46
N CYS A 64 4.56 -5.31 9.73
CA CYS A 64 5.32 -6.37 10.40
C CYS A 64 4.62 -7.73 10.31
N LYS A 65 3.31 -7.78 10.55
CA LYS A 65 2.52 -9.02 10.48
C LYS A 65 2.49 -9.59 9.06
N HIS A 66 2.35 -8.74 8.05
CA HIS A 66 2.29 -9.18 6.64
C HIS A 66 3.60 -9.78 6.17
N TYR A 67 4.73 -9.15 6.52
CA TYR A 67 6.07 -9.61 6.11
C TYR A 67 6.69 -10.64 7.06
N GLY A 68 6.06 -10.96 8.19
CA GLY A 68 6.60 -11.90 9.18
C GLY A 68 7.84 -11.38 9.92
N ILE A 69 7.98 -10.05 10.05
CA ILE A 69 9.17 -9.40 10.60
C ILE A 69 8.89 -8.69 11.93
N GLY A 70 9.95 -8.42 12.69
CA GLY A 70 9.90 -7.58 13.89
C GLY A 70 10.16 -6.10 13.59
N ARG A 71 9.86 -5.24 14.57
CA ARG A 71 10.17 -3.80 14.49
C ARG A 71 11.67 -3.52 14.30
N LYS A 72 12.52 -4.38 14.87
CA LYS A 72 13.98 -4.32 14.73
C LYS A 72 14.44 -4.50 13.29
N ASP A 73 13.72 -5.27 12.48
CA ASP A 73 14.09 -5.52 11.09
C ASP A 73 13.78 -4.30 10.21
N ILE A 74 12.69 -3.59 10.50
CA ILE A 74 12.39 -2.30 9.88
C ILE A 74 13.43 -1.24 10.27
N GLU A 75 13.89 -1.25 11.52
CA GLU A 75 14.94 -0.33 11.97
C GLU A 75 16.28 -0.60 11.30
N LYS A 76 16.65 -1.88 11.10
CA LYS A 76 17.81 -2.27 10.31
C LYS A 76 17.72 -1.78 8.87
N LEU A 77 16.56 -1.96 8.21
CA LEU A 77 16.33 -1.44 6.85
C LEU A 77 16.55 0.07 6.75
N ARG A 78 16.22 0.81 7.81
CA ARG A 78 16.42 2.25 7.87
C ARG A 78 17.87 2.65 8.05
N GLN A 79 18.67 1.84 8.74
CA GLN A 79 20.09 2.08 8.91
C GLN A 79 20.88 1.75 7.63
N SER A 80 20.50 0.71 6.89
CA SER A 80 21.15 0.34 5.63
C SER A 80 20.87 1.29 4.46
N SER A 81 19.86 2.16 4.56
CA SER A 81 19.59 3.22 3.56
C SER A 81 20.37 4.52 3.80
N ILE A 82 21.17 4.63 4.88
CA ILE A 82 21.92 5.84 5.26
C ILE A 82 23.44 5.71 4.95
N VAL A 83 23.85 4.64 4.26
CA VAL A 83 25.24 4.42 3.82
C VAL A 83 25.35 4.69 2.33
#